data_AF-A0A2T9Y3R4-F1
#
_entry.id   AF-A0A2T9Y3R4-F1
#
_cell.length_a   1.000
_cell.length_b   1.000
_cell.length_c   1.000
_cell.angle_alpha   90.00
_cell.angle_beta   90.00
_cell.angle_gamma   90.00
#
_symmetry.space_group_name_H-M   'P 1'
#
loop_
_entity.id
_entity.type
_entity.pdbx_description
1 polymer ?
#
loop_
_entity_poly.entity_id
_entity_poly.type
_entity_poly.pdbx_seq_one_letter_code
_entity_poly.pdbx_strand_id
1 'polypeptide(L)'
;MPTTSINSLINEYNKKNNERVPNISLEEMLAIYLEKMEEFYKMFLMSGFAPFESLYYKYWLHTGQVVNLKNYDYAQVRIKGISLETGHLIAESVSGPKVVYDLHPDGNSFDFISGLIGKKQT
;
A
#
# COMPACT_ATOMS: atom_id res chain seq x y z
N MET A 1 1.64 -9.42 8.76
CA MET A 1 0.89 -9.05 7.54
C MET A 1 -0.45 -9.76 7.62
N PRO A 2 -1.61 -9.08 7.67
CA PRO A 2 -2.86 -9.80 7.80
C PRO A 2 -3.27 -10.30 6.42
N THR A 3 -2.71 -11.44 6.01
CA THR A 3 -3.27 -12.31 4.96
C THR A 3 -4.39 -13.20 5.53
N THR A 4 -4.92 -12.84 6.70
CA THR A 4 -5.86 -13.64 7.47
C THR A 4 -7.28 -13.32 7.03
N SER A 5 -8.06 -14.37 6.72
CA SER A 5 -9.48 -14.24 6.41
C SER A 5 -10.27 -13.66 7.59
N ILE A 6 -11.22 -12.77 7.31
CA ILE A 6 -12.14 -12.21 8.32
C ILE A 6 -12.94 -13.33 8.99
N ASN A 7 -13.37 -14.34 8.24
CA ASN A 7 -14.07 -15.50 8.80
C ASN A 7 -13.16 -16.32 9.75
N SER A 8 -11.85 -16.35 9.50
CA SER A 8 -10.92 -16.97 10.46
C SER A 8 -10.87 -16.20 11.78
N LEU A 9 -10.87 -14.86 11.72
CA LEU A 9 -10.91 -14.00 12.92
C LEU A 9 -12.24 -14.15 13.67
N ILE A 10 -13.37 -14.24 12.96
CA ILE A 10 -14.69 -14.48 13.55
C ILE A 10 -14.71 -15.83 14.28
N ASN A 11 -14.20 -16.89 13.65
CA ASN A 11 -14.13 -18.21 14.27
C ASN A 11 -13.24 -18.22 15.53
N GLU A 12 -12.10 -17.54 15.49
CA GLU A 12 -11.20 -17.41 16.65
C GLU A 12 -11.87 -16.63 17.79
N TYR A 13 -12.53 -15.51 17.47
CA TYR A 13 -13.29 -14.70 18.42
C TYR A 13 -14.42 -15.51 19.07
N ASN A 14 -15.20 -16.24 18.27
CA ASN A 14 -16.28 -17.08 18.76
C ASN A 14 -15.76 -18.16 19.72
N LYS A 15 -14.65 -18.82 19.37
CA LYS A 15 -14.02 -19.83 20.21
C LYS A 15 -13.51 -19.25 21.53
N LYS A 16 -12.92 -18.06 21.52
CA LYS A 16 -12.32 -17.43 22.71
C LYS A 16 -13.37 -16.86 23.67
N ASN A 17 -14.47 -16.33 23.15
CA ASN A 17 -15.48 -15.63 23.95
C ASN A 17 -16.77 -16.43 24.16
N ASN A 18 -16.84 -17.66 23.63
CA ASN A 18 -18.05 -18.50 23.64
C ASN A 18 -19.26 -17.79 22.98
N GLU A 19 -18.97 -17.08 21.90
CA GLU A 19 -19.92 -16.27 21.11
C GLU A 19 -20.31 -16.99 19.81
N ARG A 20 -21.33 -16.47 19.11
CA ARG A 20 -21.83 -17.01 17.84
C ARG A 20 -22.05 -15.94 16.77
N VAL A 21 -21.01 -15.14 16.51
CA VAL A 21 -21.00 -14.20 15.40
C VAL A 21 -21.03 -14.98 14.07
N PRO A 22 -21.97 -14.71 13.15
CA PRO A 22 -22.04 -15.39 11.87
C PRO A 22 -20.83 -15.04 10.98
N ASN A 23 -20.42 -16.00 10.15
CA ASN A 23 -19.45 -15.73 9.10
C ASN A 23 -20.07 -14.83 8.03
N ILE A 24 -19.22 -14.05 7.38
CA ILE A 24 -19.60 -13.18 6.27
C ILE A 24 -19.50 -14.00 4.99
N SER A 25 -20.57 -14.01 4.19
CA SER A 25 -20.59 -14.60 2.86
C SER A 25 -19.76 -13.76 1.87
N LEU A 26 -19.46 -14.33 0.70
CA LEU A 26 -18.73 -13.59 -0.32
C LEU A 26 -19.58 -12.42 -0.86
N GLU A 27 -20.87 -12.65 -1.02
CA GLU A 27 -21.85 -11.70 -1.52
C GLU A 27 -21.99 -10.49 -0.57
N GLU A 28 -22.07 -10.74 0.74
CA GLU A 28 -22.09 -9.67 1.74
C GLU A 28 -20.80 -8.86 1.74
N MET A 29 -19.65 -9.53 1.66
CA MET A 29 -18.35 -8.86 1.59
C MET A 29 -18.24 -7.98 0.34
N LEU A 30 -18.64 -8.50 -0.81
CA LEU A 30 -18.63 -7.77 -2.07
C LEU A 30 -19.58 -6.57 -2.05
N ALA A 31 -20.77 -6.71 -1.46
CA ALA A 31 -21.72 -5.61 -1.32
C ALA A 31 -21.12 -4.46 -0.49
N ILE A 32 -20.52 -4.77 0.67
CA ILE A 32 -19.85 -3.78 1.53
C ILE A 32 -18.66 -3.13 0.80
N TYR A 33 -17.86 -3.93 0.10
CA TYR A 33 -16.73 -3.42 -0.68
C TYR A 33 -17.19 -2.44 -1.77
N LEU A 34 -18.19 -2.82 -2.57
CA LEU A 34 -18.68 -1.98 -3.67
C LEU A 34 -19.30 -0.68 -3.16
N GLU A 35 -20.08 -0.73 -2.08
CA GLU A 35 -20.63 0.46 -1.43
C GLU A 35 -19.51 1.44 -1.04
N LYS A 36 -18.48 0.94 -0.35
CA LYS A 36 -17.35 1.77 0.09
C LYS A 36 -16.49 2.27 -1.07
N MET A 37 -16.29 1.46 -2.09
CA MET A 37 -15.60 1.87 -3.30
C MET A 37 -16.35 2.96 -4.05
N GLU A 38 -17.67 2.88 -4.14
CA GLU A 38 -18.48 3.92 -4.79
C GLU A 38 -18.41 5.25 -4.02
N GLU A 39 -18.51 5.21 -2.69
CA GLU A 39 -18.32 6.37 -1.82
C GLU A 39 -16.96 7.04 -2.08
N PHE A 40 -15.88 6.25 -2.09
CA PHE A 40 -14.53 6.75 -2.30
C PHE A 40 -14.34 7.26 -3.74
N TYR A 41 -14.87 6.55 -4.73
CA TYR A 41 -14.76 6.94 -6.12
C TYR A 41 -15.43 8.30 -6.38
N LYS A 42 -16.60 8.54 -5.81
CA LYS A 42 -17.27 9.85 -5.90
C LYS A 42 -16.44 10.98 -5.30
N MET A 43 -15.88 10.77 -4.10
CA MET A 43 -15.00 11.76 -3.46
C MET A 43 -13.74 12.01 -4.28
N PHE A 44 -13.17 10.97 -4.89
CA PHE A 44 -12.01 11.10 -5.76
C PHE A 44 -12.30 11.92 -7.03
N LEU A 45 -13.44 11.71 -7.68
CA LEU A 45 -13.84 12.49 -8.86
C LEU A 45 -14.01 13.98 -8.54
N MET A 46 -14.41 14.33 -7.31
CA MET A 46 -14.65 15.72 -6.91
C MET A 46 -13.39 16.44 -6.42
N SER A 47 -12.48 15.75 -5.74
CA SER A 47 -11.38 16.38 -4.99
C SER A 47 -10.02 15.71 -5.19
N GLY A 48 -9.92 14.74 -6.10
CA GLY A 48 -8.71 13.97 -6.35
C GLY A 48 -8.29 13.15 -5.13
N PHE A 49 -6.98 12.95 -4.99
CA PHE A 49 -6.41 12.08 -3.94
C PHE A 49 -6.27 12.77 -2.58
N ALA A 50 -6.26 14.10 -2.51
CA ALA A 50 -5.96 14.84 -1.27
C ALA A 50 -6.80 14.40 -0.04
N PRO A 51 -8.12 14.13 -0.15
CA PRO A 51 -8.91 13.65 0.99
C PRO A 51 -8.48 12.27 1.52
N PHE A 52 -7.82 11.46 0.68
CA PHE A 52 -7.38 10.11 1.01
C PHE A 52 -5.98 10.06 1.59
N GLU A 53 -5.18 11.12 1.45
CA GLU A 53 -3.76 11.12 1.81
C GLU A 53 -3.54 10.65 3.26
N SER A 54 -4.27 11.24 4.21
CA SER A 54 -4.15 10.89 5.62
C SER A 54 -4.52 9.42 5.88
N LEU A 55 -5.58 8.94 5.23
CA LEU A 55 -6.03 7.55 5.37
C LEU A 55 -5.03 6.57 4.72
N TYR A 56 -4.46 6.97 3.59
CA TYR A 56 -3.44 6.21 2.87
C TYR A 56 -2.19 6.04 3.73
N TYR A 57 -1.64 7.12 4.27
CA TYR A 57 -0.45 7.07 5.13
C TYR A 57 -0.71 6.39 6.47
N LYS A 58 -1.95 6.41 6.99
CA LYS A 58 -2.32 5.64 8.18
C LYS A 58 -2.10 4.13 8.00
N TYR A 59 -2.35 3.61 6.80
CA TYR A 59 -2.20 2.18 6.48
C TYR A 59 -0.97 1.86 5.62
N TRP A 60 -0.16 2.89 5.31
CA TRP A 60 1.06 2.75 4.53
C TRP A 60 2.13 1.98 5.31
N LEU A 61 2.67 0.93 4.70
CA LEU A 61 3.62 0.02 5.35
C LEU A 61 5.09 0.32 5.03
N HIS A 62 5.37 1.32 4.19
CA HIS A 62 6.69 1.47 3.55
C HIS A 62 7.52 2.66 4.04
N THR A 63 7.02 3.47 4.98
CA THR A 63 7.75 4.66 5.45
C THR A 63 9.10 4.26 6.06
N GLY A 64 10.17 4.88 5.59
CA GLY A 64 11.50 4.68 6.13
C GLY A 64 12.19 3.38 5.68
N GLN A 65 11.52 2.55 4.87
CA GLN A 65 12.15 1.36 4.29
C GLN A 65 13.33 1.76 3.40
N VAL A 66 14.44 1.08 3.58
CA VAL A 66 15.64 1.26 2.78
C VAL A 66 15.68 0.18 1.72
N VAL A 67 15.81 0.58 0.45
CA VAL A 67 15.72 -0.29 -0.72
C VAL A 67 16.85 0.02 -1.69
N ASN A 68 17.19 -0.95 -2.53
CA ASN A 68 18.21 -0.78 -3.56
C ASN A 68 17.57 -0.58 -4.93
N LEU A 69 18.01 0.45 -5.66
CA LEU A 69 17.54 0.75 -7.01
C LEU A 69 18.42 0.04 -8.05
N LYS A 70 17.99 -1.09 -8.61
CA LYS A 70 18.76 -1.85 -9.62
C LYS A 70 19.20 -1.02 -10.82
N ASN A 71 18.33 -0.13 -11.28
CA ASN A 71 18.58 0.66 -12.49
C ASN A 71 19.51 1.87 -12.23
N TYR A 72 19.91 2.10 -10.98
CA TYR A 72 20.74 3.23 -10.55
C TYR A 72 21.97 2.70 -9.81
N ASP A 73 22.67 1.73 -10.39
CA ASP A 73 23.88 1.12 -9.81
C ASP A 73 23.67 0.61 -8.37
N TYR A 74 22.50 0.02 -8.11
CA TYR A 74 22.10 -0.44 -6.78
C TYR A 74 22.11 0.65 -5.71
N ALA A 75 21.87 1.90 -6.08
CA ALA A 75 21.78 3.02 -5.15
C ALA A 75 20.82 2.71 -4.00
N GLN A 76 21.32 2.87 -2.77
CA GLN A 76 20.54 2.64 -1.57
C GLN A 76 19.73 3.91 -1.24
N VAL A 77 18.41 3.77 -1.22
CA VAL A 77 17.47 4.88 -1.02
C VAL A 77 16.47 4.55 0.08
N ARG A 78 15.98 5.58 0.77
CA ARG A 78 14.94 5.49 1.79
C ARG A 78 13.63 5.99 1.22
N ILE A 79 12.59 5.16 1.29
CA ILE A 79 11.24 5.53 0.90
C ILE A 79 10.71 6.66 1.80
N LYS A 80 10.24 7.74 1.18
CA LYS A 80 9.65 8.90 1.85
C LYS A 80 8.13 8.89 1.78
N GLY A 81 7.56 8.36 0.69
CA GLY A 81 6.12 8.35 0.47
C GLY A 81 5.80 8.42 -1.01
N ILE A 82 4.64 9.00 -1.34
CA ILE A 82 4.20 9.22 -2.71
C ILE A 82 4.06 10.71 -3.01
N SER A 83 4.26 11.10 -4.27
CA SER A 83 3.93 12.45 -4.75
C SER A 83 2.42 12.59 -4.89
N LEU A 84 1.83 13.64 -4.31
CA LEU A 84 0.39 13.91 -4.47
C LEU A 84 0.04 14.43 -5.88
N GLU A 85 1.03 14.98 -6.60
CA GLU A 85 0.84 15.52 -7.94
C GLU A 85 0.89 14.41 -9.00
N THR A 86 1.86 13.48 -8.86
CA THR A 86 2.14 12.47 -9.88
C THR A 86 1.75 11.05 -9.45
N GLY A 87 1.54 10.80 -8.15
CA GLY A 87 1.30 9.46 -7.60
C GLY A 87 2.54 8.56 -7.56
N HIS A 88 3.71 9.08 -7.90
CA HIS A 88 4.95 8.30 -7.95
C HIS A 88 5.55 8.08 -6.57
N LEU A 89 6.34 7.01 -6.44
CA LEU A 89 7.05 6.69 -5.21
C LEU A 89 8.29 7.58 -5.08
N ILE A 90 8.38 8.32 -3.97
CA ILE A 90 9.51 9.20 -3.69
C ILE A 90 10.48 8.53 -2.72
N ALA A 91 11.75 8.54 -3.09
CA ALA A 91 12.83 8.02 -2.25
C ALA A 91 14.02 9.00 -2.19
N GLU A 92 14.78 8.96 -1.11
CA GLU A 92 15.96 9.81 -0.91
C GLU A 92 17.20 8.93 -0.69
N SER A 93 18.33 9.26 -1.30
CA SER A 93 19.62 8.59 -1.07
C SER A 93 19.95 8.44 0.42
N VAL A 94 20.36 7.25 0.84
CA VAL A 94 20.80 7.00 2.23
C VAL A 94 22.23 7.50 2.48
N SER A 95 23.08 7.45 1.46
CA SER A 95 24.48 7.84 1.52
C SER A 95 24.87 8.77 0.37
N GLY A 96 25.76 9.72 0.63
CA GLY A 96 26.24 10.68 -0.36
C GLY A 96 25.39 11.95 -0.44
N PRO A 97 25.44 12.69 -1.56
CA PRO A 97 24.63 13.89 -1.77
C PRO A 97 23.14 13.54 -1.66
N LYS A 98 22.33 14.44 -1.07
CA LYS A 98 20.88 14.26 -0.99
C LYS A 98 20.25 14.30 -2.39
N VAL A 99 20.08 13.12 -2.99
CA VAL A 99 19.39 12.93 -4.26
C VAL A 99 17.99 12.39 -3.98
N VAL A 100 16.99 13.07 -4.52
CA VAL A 100 15.60 12.62 -4.49
C VAL A 100 15.28 11.91 -5.80
N TYR A 101 14.75 10.70 -5.68
CA TYR A 101 14.33 9.86 -6.79
C TYR A 101 12.82 9.86 -6.88
N ASP A 102 12.33 10.23 -8.06
CA ASP A 102 10.93 10.09 -8.46
C ASP A 102 10.77 8.77 -9.24
N LEU A 103 10.13 7.78 -8.63
CA LEU A 103 10.07 6.41 -9.12
C LEU A 103 8.69 6.10 -9.71
N HIS A 104 8.68 6.01 -11.04
CA HIS A 104 7.52 5.69 -11.87
C HIS A 104 7.01 4.25 -11.67
N PRO A 105 5.68 4.02 -11.61
CA PRO A 105 5.09 2.70 -11.40
C PRO A 105 5.06 1.80 -12.65
N ASP A 106 5.10 2.38 -13.85
CA ASP A 106 5.04 1.69 -15.14
C ASP A 106 6.37 1.03 -15.54
N GLY A 107 7.49 1.57 -15.08
CA GLY A 107 8.82 1.04 -15.33
C GLY A 107 9.35 0.11 -14.23
N ASN A 108 8.86 0.22 -13.00
CA ASN A 108 9.49 -0.41 -11.84
C ASN A 108 8.63 -1.50 -11.19
N SER A 109 9.30 -2.56 -10.74
CA SER A 109 8.79 -3.59 -9.85
C SER A 109 9.39 -3.35 -8.48
N PHE A 110 8.56 -3.35 -7.44
CA PHE A 110 9.02 -3.31 -6.06
C PHE A 110 8.91 -4.70 -5.45
N ASP A 111 10.05 -5.37 -5.28
CA ASP A 111 10.15 -6.57 -4.47
C ASP A 111 10.47 -6.16 -3.04
N PHE A 112 9.41 -6.04 -2.25
CA PHE A 112 9.50 -5.69 -0.83
C PHE A 112 10.27 -6.76 -0.03
N ILE A 113 10.18 -8.05 -0.39
CA ILE A 113 10.80 -9.13 0.39
C ILE A 113 12.32 -9.06 0.26
N SER A 114 12.81 -8.74 -0.94
CA SER A 114 14.24 -8.55 -1.18
C SER A 114 14.73 -7.09 -0.98
N GLY A 115 13.83 -6.16 -0.64
CA GLY A 115 14.17 -4.75 -0.45
C GLY A 115 14.68 -4.07 -1.72
N LEU A 116 14.05 -4.37 -2.86
CA LEU A 116 14.62 -4.06 -4.16
C LEU A 116 13.59 -3.45 -5.12
N ILE A 117 13.98 -2.36 -5.77
CA ILE A 117 13.22 -1.75 -6.87
C ILE A 117 14.02 -1.90 -8.15
N GLY A 118 13.42 -2.45 -9.20
CA GLY A 118 14.08 -2.63 -10.49
C GLY A 118 13.12 -2.75 -11.65
N LYS A 119 13.62 -2.60 -12.88
CA LYS A 119 12.76 -2.62 -14.07
C LYS A 119 11.97 -3.93 -14.14
N LYS A 120 10.69 -3.84 -14.48
CA LYS A 120 9.86 -5.02 -14.75
C LYS A 120 10.48 -5.80 -15.92
N GLN A 121 10.79 -7.08 -15.71
CA GLN A 121 11.16 -7.97 -16.80
C GLN A 121 9.87 -8.44 -17.45
N THR A 122 9.62 -8.00 -18.69
CA THR A 122 8.62 -8.58 -19.60
C THR A 122 9.11 -9.89 -20.17
#